data_AF-A0A939XX34-F1
#
_entry.id   AF-A0A939XX34-F1
#
_cell.length_a   1.000
_cell.length_b   1.000
_cell.length_c   1.000
_cell.angle_alpha   90.00
_cell.angle_beta   90.00
_cell.angle_gamma   90.00
#
_symmetry.space_group_name_H-M   'P 1'
#
loop_
_entity.id
_entity.type
_entity.pdbx_description
1 polymer ?
#
loop_
_entity_poly.entity_id
_entity_poly.type
_entity_poly.pdbx_seq_one_letter_code
_entity_poly.pdbx_strand_id
1 'polypeptide(L)'
;ISKSYNCTLAKAVRKRLGKMGIRKGFKVVFSSELPDEKAVMMVEEQNKVSTVGTISYMPATFGNFIACHVLSSLRESACEENVE
;
A
#
# COMPACT_ATOMS: atom_id res chain seq x y z
N ILE A 1 -7.63 -2.16 -2.01
CA ILE A 1 -7.38 -0.94 -1.18
C ILE A 1 -8.54 -0.60 -0.24
N SER A 2 -9.78 -0.96 -0.56
CA SER A 2 -10.95 -0.72 0.31
C SER A 2 -10.81 -1.34 1.71
N LYS A 3 -10.13 -2.49 1.82
CA LYS A 3 -9.93 -3.22 3.07
C LYS A 3 -8.74 -2.74 3.92
N SER A 4 -7.87 -1.85 3.42
CA SER A 4 -6.73 -1.41 4.24
C SER A 4 -7.15 -0.45 5.35
N TYR A 5 -6.45 -0.44 6.48
CA TYR A 5 -6.77 0.41 7.62
C TYR A 5 -5.47 0.95 8.23
N ASN A 6 -5.58 1.84 9.23
CA ASN A 6 -4.47 2.46 9.97
C ASN A 6 -3.42 3.26 9.15
N CYS A 7 -3.58 3.37 7.83
CA CYS A 7 -2.67 4.13 6.97
C CYS A 7 -3.30 5.43 6.45
N THR A 8 -2.69 6.56 6.80
CA THR A 8 -3.11 7.92 6.36
C THR A 8 -2.98 8.10 4.85
N LEU A 9 -1.89 7.60 4.26
CA LEU A 9 -1.69 7.58 2.81
C LEU A 9 -2.79 6.77 2.12
N ALA A 10 -3.09 5.56 2.59
CA ALA A 10 -4.16 4.73 2.02
C ALA A 10 -5.53 5.41 2.11
N LYS A 11 -5.80 6.16 3.20
CA LYS A 11 -7.02 6.97 3.35
C LYS A 11 -7.08 8.08 2.30
N ALA A 12 -5.99 8.81 2.06
CA ALA A 12 -5.92 9.85 1.03
C ALA A 12 -6.11 9.27 -0.39
N VAL A 13 -5.45 8.15 -0.70
CA VAL A 13 -5.58 7.45 -1.98
C VAL A 13 -7.02 6.97 -2.20
N ARG A 14 -7.66 6.35 -1.20
CA ARG A 14 -9.07 5.95 -1.28
C ARG A 14 -10.01 7.13 -1.53
N LYS A 15 -9.77 8.26 -0.87
CA LYS A 15 -10.57 9.49 -1.07
C LYS A 15 -10.45 9.98 -2.51
N ARG A 16 -9.25 9.94 -3.09
CA ARG A 16 -9.01 10.33 -4.49
C ARG A 16 -9.65 9.36 -5.47
N LEU A 17 -9.47 8.05 -5.30
CA LEU A 17 -10.09 7.02 -6.14
C LEU A 17 -11.62 7.05 -6.06
N GLY A 18 -12.16 7.32 -4.87
CA GLY A 18 -13.61 7.45 -4.66
C GLY A 18 -14.22 8.61 -5.44
N LYS A 19 -13.50 9.73 -5.61
CA LYS A 19 -13.93 10.85 -6.49
C LYS A 19 -13.98 10.45 -7.96
N MET A 20 -13.19 9.46 -8.36
CA MET A 20 -13.17 8.89 -9.72
C MET A 20 -14.15 7.71 -9.89
N GLY A 21 -14.99 7.43 -8.88
CA GLY A 21 -15.95 6.32 -8.90
C GLY A 21 -15.36 4.95 -8.57
N ILE A 22 -14.06 4.83 -8.32
CA ILE A 22 -13.41 3.53 -8.10
C ILE A 22 -13.37 3.21 -6.61
N ARG A 23 -14.06 2.13 -6.20
CA ARG A 23 -14.16 1.71 -4.79
C ARG A 23 -13.52 0.35 -4.48
N LYS A 24 -13.32 -0.52 -5.47
CA LYS A 24 -12.77 -1.88 -5.33
C LYS A 24 -11.89 -2.22 -6.56
N GLY A 25 -11.20 -3.36 -6.53
CA GLY A 25 -10.42 -3.87 -7.67
C GLY A 25 -8.90 -3.83 -7.50
N PHE A 26 -8.36 -3.03 -6.58
CA PHE A 26 -6.92 -2.96 -6.35
C PHE A 26 -6.45 -3.86 -5.21
N LYS A 27 -5.55 -4.80 -5.51
CA LYS A 27 -4.71 -5.51 -4.52
C LYS A 27 -3.73 -4.51 -3.90
N VAL A 28 -3.50 -4.57 -2.58
CA VAL A 28 -2.59 -3.66 -1.86
C VAL A 28 -1.86 -4.41 -0.76
N VAL A 29 -0.62 -4.02 -0.49
CA VAL A 29 0.14 -4.43 0.69
C VAL A 29 0.18 -3.24 1.65
N PHE A 30 -0.12 -3.48 2.92
CA PHE A 30 -0.13 -2.47 3.98
C PHE A 30 0.15 -3.15 5.33
N SER A 31 0.61 -2.38 6.33
CA SER A 31 0.74 -2.86 7.71
C SER A 31 -0.53 -2.54 8.50
N SER A 32 -0.94 -3.46 9.40
CA SER A 32 -2.01 -3.25 10.36
C SER A 32 -1.60 -2.39 11.56
N GLU A 33 -0.30 -2.15 11.73
CA GLU A 33 0.27 -1.32 12.79
C GLU A 33 -0.23 0.13 12.72
N LEU A 34 -0.34 0.77 13.88
CA LEU A 34 -0.60 2.21 13.96
C LEU A 34 0.71 2.97 13.73
N PRO A 35 0.72 4.06 12.94
CA PRO A 35 1.90 4.88 12.78
C PRO A 35 2.36 5.46 14.12
N ASP A 36 3.66 5.43 14.39
CA ASP A 36 4.23 6.14 15.53
C ASP A 36 4.17 7.65 15.29
N GLU A 37 3.40 8.35 16.11
CA GLU A 37 3.25 9.81 16.04
C GLU A 37 4.59 10.54 16.25
N LYS A 38 5.50 9.95 17.04
CA LYS A 38 6.83 10.54 17.27
C LYS A 38 7.73 10.49 16.05
N ALA A 39 7.45 9.56 15.11
CA ALA A 39 8.18 9.45 13.86
C ALA A 39 7.68 10.43 12.79
N VAL A 40 6.61 11.20 13.06
CA VAL A 40 6.06 12.18 12.13
C VAL A 40 6.56 13.58 12.50
N MET A 41 7.39 14.17 11.65
CA MET A 41 7.81 15.57 11.79
C MET A 41 7.02 16.47 10.86
N MET A 42 6.44 17.54 11.41
CA MET A 42 5.81 18.60 10.63
C MET A 42 6.89 19.45 9.97
N VAL A 43 6.70 19.83 8.72
CA VAL A 43 7.67 20.60 7.94
C VAL A 43 6.96 21.75 7.23
N GLU A 44 7.59 22.92 7.19
CA GLU A 44 7.09 24.10 6.48
C GLU A 44 7.62 24.14 5.04
N GLU A 45 7.26 23.12 4.25
CA GLU A 45 7.61 23.03 2.83
C GLU A 45 6.34 23.22 1.96
N GLN A 46 6.49 23.87 0.79
CA GLN A 46 5.39 23.94 -0.17
C GLN A 46 5.00 22.53 -0.64
N ASN A 47 3.71 22.19 -0.51
CA ASN A 47 3.12 20.89 -0.88
C ASN A 47 3.53 19.67 -0.03
N LYS A 48 4.21 19.87 1.10
CA LYS A 48 4.59 18.79 2.01
C LYS A 48 4.34 19.19 3.47
N VAL A 49 3.27 18.62 4.03
CA VAL A 49 2.82 18.95 5.39
C VAL A 49 3.65 18.26 6.48
N SER A 50 4.13 17.04 6.20
CA SER A 50 4.89 16.25 7.16
C SER A 50 5.81 15.24 6.49
N THR A 51 6.90 14.91 7.18
CA THR A 51 7.83 13.84 6.84
C THR A 51 7.63 12.70 7.82
N VAL A 52 7.44 11.48 7.31
CA VAL A 52 7.27 10.27 8.13
C VAL A 52 8.60 9.51 8.14
N GLY A 53 9.14 9.27 9.33
CA GLY A 53 10.31 8.42 9.54
C GLY A 53 10.00 6.96 9.22
N THR A 54 10.97 6.24 8.67
CA THR A 54 10.87 4.80 8.42
C THR A 54 12.19 4.11 8.73
N ILE A 55 12.13 2.83 9.08
CA ILE A 55 13.33 2.02 9.29
C ILE A 55 13.80 1.48 7.93
N SER A 56 15.11 1.39 7.72
CA SER A 56 15.73 1.07 6.43
C SER A 56 15.18 -0.18 5.73
N TYR A 57 14.83 -1.23 6.47
CA TYR A 57 14.32 -2.48 5.88
C TYR A 57 12.84 -2.41 5.47
N MET A 58 12.06 -1.50 6.06
CA MET A 58 10.60 -1.51 5.92
C MET A 58 10.16 -1.31 4.45
N PRO A 59 10.70 -0.35 3.67
CA PRO A 59 10.34 -0.22 2.26
C PRO A 59 10.68 -1.48 1.43
N ALA A 60 11.82 -2.11 1.71
CA ALA A 60 12.26 -3.30 0.98
C ALA A 60 11.38 -4.51 1.26
N THR A 61 10.94 -4.72 2.51
CA THR A 61 10.03 -5.82 2.86
C THR A 61 8.68 -5.65 2.16
N PHE A 62 8.10 -4.45 2.14
CA PHE A 62 6.88 -4.18 1.38
C PHE A 62 7.02 -4.51 -0.10
N GLY A 63 8.16 -4.17 -0.72
CA GLY A 63 8.46 -4.53 -2.11
C GLY A 63 8.51 -6.05 -2.33
N ASN A 64 9.17 -6.79 -1.43
CA ASN A 64 9.25 -8.25 -1.50
C ASN A 64 7.86 -8.91 -1.39
N PHE A 65 6.97 -8.39 -0.52
CA PHE A 65 5.60 -8.89 -0.43
C PHE A 65 4.81 -8.68 -1.72
N ILE A 66 4.97 -7.51 -2.37
CA ILE A 66 4.33 -7.25 -3.66
C ILE A 66 4.85 -8.23 -4.72
N ALA A 67 6.17 -8.40 -4.82
CA ALA A 67 6.79 -9.31 -5.78
C ALA A 67 6.32 -10.76 -5.58
N CYS A 68 6.31 -11.24 -4.33
CA CYS A 68 5.81 -12.56 -3.98
C CYS A 68 4.34 -12.75 -4.38
N HIS A 69 3.49 -11.75 -4.12
CA HIS A 69 2.08 -11.78 -4.49
C HIS A 69 1.87 -11.85 -6.01
N VAL A 70 2.66 -11.09 -6.78
CA VAL A 70 2.60 -11.09 -8.24
C VAL A 70 3.07 -12.44 -8.80
N LEU A 71 4.21 -12.96 -8.34
CA LEU A 71 4.72 -14.26 -8.78
C LEU A 71 3.74 -15.39 -8.47
N SER A 72 3.12 -15.37 -7.28
CA SER A 72 2.11 -16.36 -6.91
C SER A 72 0.86 -16.25 -7.78
N SER A 73 0.40 -15.02 -8.04
CA SER A 73 -0.76 -14.79 -8.93
C SER A 73 -0.48 -15.28 -10.37
N LEU A 74 0.73 -15.05 -10.89
CA LEU A 74 1.13 -15.51 -12.23
C LEU A 74 1.22 -17.04 -12.30
N ARG A 75 1.80 -17.67 -11.28
CA ARG A 75 1.88 -19.13 -11.20
C ARG A 75 0.48 -19.77 -11.17
N GLU A 76 -0.44 -19.19 -10.41
CA GLU A 76 -1.84 -19.66 -10.34
C GLU A 76 -2.52 -19.57 -11.70
N SER A 77 -2.43 -18.44 -12.40
CA SER A 77 -2.98 -18.28 -13.75
C SER A 77 -2.36 -19.23 -14.77
N ALA A 78 -1.06 -19.49 -14.69
CA ALA A 78 -0.40 -20.45 -15.58
C ALA A 78 -0.85 -21.91 -15.33
N CYS A 79 -1.28 -22.23 -14.10
CA CYS A 79 -1.76 -23.57 -13.78
C CYS A 79 -3.19 -23.80 -14.29
N GLU A 80 -4.00 -22.74 -14.41
CA GLU A 80 -5.36 -22.80 -14.99
C GLU A 80 -5.33 -23.06 -16.51
N GLU A 81 -4.31 -22.57 -17.23
CA GLU A 81 -4.14 -22.84 -18.67
C GLU A 81 -3.64 -24.26 -19.01
N ASN A 82 -3.12 -25.01 -18.03
CA ASN A 82 -2.57 -26.37 -18.25
C ASN A 82 -3.57 -27.50 -17.92
N VAL A 83 -4.83 -27.17 -17.61
CA VAL A 83 -5.89 -28.13 -17.25
C VAL A 83 -6.97 -28.23 -18.34
N GLU A 84 -6.90 -27.42 -19.40
CA GLU A 84 -7.73 -27.56 -20.62
C GLU A 84 -6.97 -28.27 -21.76
#